data_AF-A0A426UCI7-F1
#
_entry.id   AF-A0A426UCI7-F1
#
_cell.length_a   1.000
_cell.length_b   1.000
_cell.length_c   1.000
_cell.angle_alpha   90.00
_cell.angle_beta   90.00
_cell.angle_gamma   90.00
#
_symmetry.space_group_name_H-M   'P 1'
#
loop_
_entity.id
_entity.type
_entity.pdbx_description
1 polymer ?
#
loop_
_entity_poly.entity_id
_entity_poly.type
_entity_poly.pdbx_seq_one_letter_code
_entity_poly.pdbx_strand_id
1 'polypeptide(L)'
;MKGKRFQVARELATEEIVWSIAQQMHDAGQEPSIVRIHARIGGGSFTTVKRHLDAWKAQRLVTSSLPPVPDMLQQKMDELVKNIWHIAITCATEEVAYARAEAEKHVAQARAETAEAEHAINILENQVDDLDSAVAQMQQERDDARSALVQAQAATGIAEARLADMQRQLEAHIAELTHTRSEARARLVGEVEALRRHLDAAPTRPSGA
;
A
#
# COMPACT_ATOMS: atom_id res chain seq x y z
N MET A 1 109.20 14.29 -31.82
CA MET A 1 107.96 13.71 -31.23
C MET A 1 106.93 14.84 -31.06
N LYS A 2 105.67 14.49 -31.28
CA LYS A 2 104.46 15.34 -31.36
C LYS A 2 104.28 16.23 -30.11
N GLY A 3 103.93 17.50 -30.27
CA GLY A 3 102.60 18.06 -29.91
C GLY A 3 102.62 18.61 -28.47
N LYS A 4 101.99 19.72 -28.09
CA LYS A 4 100.86 20.48 -28.62
C LYS A 4 100.91 21.84 -27.90
N ARG A 5 100.73 22.94 -28.64
CA ARG A 5 100.71 24.30 -28.07
C ARG A 5 99.54 24.41 -27.09
N PHE A 6 99.80 24.65 -25.81
CA PHE A 6 98.80 25.21 -24.90
C PHE A 6 98.66 26.68 -25.25
N GLN A 7 97.83 26.96 -26.25
CA GLN A 7 97.37 28.29 -26.57
C GLN A 7 96.58 28.81 -25.36
N VAL A 8 96.98 29.98 -24.88
CA VAL A 8 96.26 30.78 -23.91
C VAL A 8 94.85 31.04 -24.47
N ALA A 9 93.86 30.24 -24.05
CA ALA A 9 92.47 30.46 -24.38
C ALA A 9 92.02 31.72 -23.62
N ARG A 10 92.10 32.88 -24.28
CA ARG A 10 91.48 34.12 -23.82
C ARG A 10 90.02 33.84 -23.46
N GLU A 11 89.60 34.29 -22.30
CA GLU A 11 88.26 34.17 -21.70
C GLU A 11 87.19 34.81 -22.60
N LEU A 12 86.76 34.14 -23.67
CA LEU A 12 85.72 34.66 -24.57
C LEU A 12 84.30 34.42 -24.03
N ALA A 13 84.11 33.42 -23.16
CA ALA A 13 82.81 33.06 -22.59
C ALA A 13 82.70 33.50 -21.12
N THR A 14 82.83 34.80 -20.86
CA THR A 14 82.60 35.38 -19.53
C THR A 14 81.10 35.41 -19.20
N GLU A 15 80.78 35.51 -17.91
CA GLU A 15 79.41 35.58 -17.40
C GLU A 15 78.62 36.73 -18.03
N GLU A 16 79.21 37.93 -18.04
CA GLU A 16 78.61 39.15 -18.59
C GLU A 16 78.22 38.98 -20.06
N ILE A 17 79.08 38.36 -20.87
CA ILE A 17 78.82 38.14 -22.29
C ILE A 17 77.71 37.11 -22.50
N VAL A 18 77.76 35.98 -21.77
CA VAL A 18 76.72 34.94 -21.85
C VAL A 18 75.37 35.49 -21.43
N TRP A 19 75.33 36.29 -20.37
CA TRP A 19 74.11 36.90 -19.84
C TRP A 19 73.56 37.98 -20.76
N SER A 20 74.41 38.84 -21.30
CA SER A 20 74.00 39.87 -22.27
C SER A 20 73.38 39.23 -23.52
N ILE A 21 73.99 38.17 -24.05
CA ILE A 21 73.45 37.48 -25.24
C ILE A 21 72.17 36.72 -24.89
N ALA A 22 72.12 36.05 -23.74
CA ALA A 22 70.91 35.36 -23.28
C ALA A 22 69.75 36.35 -23.09
N GLN A 23 70.02 37.54 -22.53
CA GLN A 23 69.05 38.61 -22.40
C GLN A 23 68.57 39.12 -23.76
N GLN A 24 69.49 39.44 -24.69
CA GLN A 24 69.13 39.89 -26.04
C GLN A 24 68.28 38.85 -26.80
N MET A 25 68.57 37.56 -26.64
CA MET A 25 67.77 36.49 -27.24
C MET A 25 66.38 36.44 -26.61
N HIS A 26 66.30 36.58 -25.29
CA HIS A 26 65.05 36.60 -24.56
C HIS A 26 64.16 37.79 -24.93
N ASP A 27 64.74 39.00 -25.01
CA ASP A 27 64.06 40.23 -25.42
C ASP A 27 63.55 40.14 -26.87
N ALA A 28 64.25 39.37 -27.71
CA ALA A 28 63.81 39.05 -29.07
C ALA A 28 62.77 37.89 -29.14
N GLY A 29 62.26 37.43 -28.00
CA GLY A 29 61.27 36.33 -27.92
C GLY A 29 61.84 34.94 -28.23
N GLN A 30 63.16 34.79 -28.30
CA GLN A 30 63.84 33.53 -28.60
C GLN A 30 64.36 32.87 -27.33
N GLU A 31 64.19 31.56 -27.21
CA GLU A 31 64.72 30.84 -26.05
C GLU A 31 66.27 30.78 -26.11
N PRO A 32 66.97 31.26 -25.06
CA PRO A 32 68.42 31.20 -24.99
C PRO A 32 68.92 29.75 -24.91
N SER A 33 69.75 29.36 -25.88
CA SER A 33 70.32 28.01 -26.02
C SER A 33 71.84 28.07 -26.02
N ILE A 34 72.47 27.09 -25.37
CA ILE A 34 73.94 26.97 -25.23
C ILE A 34 74.61 27.05 -26.61
N VAL A 35 74.05 26.36 -27.62
CA VAL A 35 74.61 26.30 -28.98
C VAL A 35 74.56 27.66 -29.67
N ARG A 36 73.44 28.38 -29.51
CA ARG A 36 73.23 29.70 -30.13
C ARG A 36 74.07 30.79 -29.48
N ILE A 37 74.18 30.76 -28.16
CA ILE A 37 75.02 31.69 -27.41
C ILE A 37 76.49 31.45 -27.76
N HIS A 38 76.93 30.18 -27.77
CA HIS A 38 78.30 29.82 -28.16
C HIS A 38 78.64 30.27 -29.59
N ALA A 39 77.74 30.04 -30.54
CA ALA A 39 77.91 30.49 -31.93
C ALA A 39 78.03 32.02 -32.05
N ARG A 40 77.35 32.78 -31.19
CA ARG A 40 77.36 34.25 -31.19
C ARG A 40 78.57 34.85 -30.46
N ILE A 41 79.16 34.10 -29.53
CA ILE A 41 80.43 34.43 -28.86
C ILE A 41 81.64 34.09 -29.77
N GLY A 42 81.52 33.04 -30.59
CA GLY A 42 82.57 32.61 -31.50
C GLY A 42 83.73 31.85 -30.82
N GLY A 43 83.58 31.45 -29.55
CA GLY A 43 84.61 30.73 -28.79
C GLY A 43 84.21 30.42 -27.34
N GLY A 44 85.07 29.66 -26.64
CA GLY A 44 84.85 29.20 -25.25
C GLY A 44 84.36 27.75 -25.14
N SER A 45 84.44 27.16 -23.95
CA SER A 45 83.92 25.80 -23.71
C SER A 45 82.39 25.83 -23.57
N PHE A 46 81.70 24.88 -24.22
CA PHE A 46 80.25 24.67 -24.06
C PHE A 46 79.84 24.46 -22.59
N THR A 47 80.73 23.86 -21.78
CA THR A 47 80.48 23.66 -20.34
C THR A 47 80.48 24.98 -19.56
N THR A 48 81.32 25.95 -19.94
CA THR A 48 81.39 27.28 -19.33
C THR A 48 80.18 28.11 -19.71
N VAL A 49 79.79 28.12 -21.00
CA VAL A 49 78.57 28.79 -21.48
C VAL A 49 77.33 28.21 -20.80
N LYS A 50 77.24 26.87 -20.66
CA LYS A 50 76.17 26.21 -19.93
C LYS A 50 76.07 26.70 -18.48
N ARG A 51 77.19 26.73 -17.75
CA ARG A 51 77.22 27.18 -16.35
C ARG A 51 76.67 28.59 -16.18
N HIS A 52 77.12 29.53 -17.02
CA HIS A 52 76.65 30.92 -16.93
C HIS A 52 75.20 31.08 -17.44
N LEU A 53 74.78 30.31 -18.45
CA LEU A 53 73.40 30.30 -18.91
C LEU A 53 72.44 29.73 -17.86
N ASP A 54 72.83 28.65 -17.19
CA ASP A 54 72.04 28.04 -16.11
C ASP A 54 71.91 29.02 -14.92
N ALA A 55 72.98 29.75 -14.59
CA ALA A 55 72.95 30.82 -13.57
C ALA A 55 72.00 31.98 -13.97
N TRP A 56 72.03 32.41 -15.24
CA TRP A 56 71.12 33.43 -15.77
C TRP A 56 69.65 32.97 -15.71
N LYS A 57 69.36 31.72 -16.10
CA LYS A 57 68.02 31.13 -16.03
C LYS A 57 67.51 31.06 -14.58
N ALA A 58 68.37 30.66 -13.65
CA ALA A 58 68.03 30.58 -12.23
C ALA A 58 67.70 31.96 -11.65
N GLN A 59 68.49 33.00 -11.97
CA GLN A 59 68.20 34.36 -11.51
C GLN A 59 66.88 34.90 -12.08
N ARG A 60 66.57 34.60 -13.35
CA ARG A 60 65.31 35.07 -13.97
C ARG A 60 64.06 34.43 -13.38
N LEU A 61 64.13 33.17 -12.96
CA LEU A 61 63.01 32.51 -12.25
C LEU A 61 62.73 33.17 -10.90
N VAL A 62 63.75 33.70 -10.23
CA VAL A 62 63.61 34.47 -8.98
C VAL A 62 63.08 35.89 -9.25
N THR A 63 63.44 36.51 -10.39
CA THR A 63 63.00 37.87 -10.76
C THR A 63 61.64 37.90 -11.48
N SER A 64 61.17 36.77 -12.02
CA SER A 64 59.85 36.64 -12.66
C SER A 64 58.74 36.48 -11.60
N SER A 65 58.63 37.41 -10.66
CA SER A 65 57.39 37.59 -9.91
C SER A 65 56.37 38.21 -10.85
N LEU A 66 55.30 37.48 -11.16
CA LEU A 66 54.12 38.11 -11.75
C LEU A 66 53.66 39.23 -10.81
N PRO A 67 53.25 40.40 -11.32
CA PRO A 67 52.67 41.43 -10.48
C PRO A 67 51.45 40.88 -9.74
N PRO A 68 51.22 41.28 -8.47
CA PRO A 68 50.05 40.85 -7.73
C PRO A 68 48.78 41.19 -8.50
N VAL A 69 47.79 40.31 -8.41
CA VAL A 69 46.46 40.55 -8.98
C VAL A 69 45.94 41.89 -8.43
N PRO A 70 45.50 42.83 -9.27
CA PRO A 70 44.99 44.11 -8.80
C PRO A 70 43.80 43.92 -7.86
N ASP A 71 43.79 44.62 -6.72
CA ASP A 71 42.75 44.50 -5.68
C ASP A 71 41.32 44.63 -6.24
N MET A 72 41.14 45.50 -7.24
CA MET A 72 39.84 45.69 -7.91
C MET A 72 39.35 44.43 -8.63
N LEU A 73 40.25 43.65 -9.24
CA LEU A 73 39.90 42.39 -9.89
C LEU A 73 39.56 41.32 -8.84
N GLN A 74 40.30 41.30 -7.74
CA GLN A 74 40.08 40.37 -6.64
C GLN A 74 38.72 40.61 -5.97
N GLN A 75 38.35 41.87 -5.71
CA GLN A 75 37.03 42.25 -5.20
C GLN A 75 35.89 41.81 -6.13
N LYS A 76 36.07 41.98 -7.46
CA LYS A 76 35.07 41.55 -8.45
C LYS A 76 34.91 40.03 -8.51
N MET A 77 36.00 39.29 -8.35
CA MET A 77 35.97 37.83 -8.28
C MET A 77 35.26 37.36 -7.00
N ASP A 78 35.54 37.97 -5.86
CA ASP A 78 34.87 37.67 -4.59
C ASP A 78 33.37 37.96 -4.66
N GLU A 79 32.98 39.07 -5.28
CA GLU A 79 31.58 39.44 -5.49
C GLU A 79 30.87 38.44 -6.42
N LEU A 80 31.51 38.02 -7.51
CA LEU A 80 30.98 37.00 -8.40
C LEU A 80 30.78 35.65 -7.68
N VAL A 81 31.77 35.20 -6.91
CA VAL A 81 31.68 33.95 -6.15
C VAL A 81 30.55 34.01 -5.12
N LYS A 82 30.42 35.13 -4.40
CA LYS A 82 29.31 35.34 -3.45
C LYS A 82 27.95 35.32 -4.15
N ASN A 83 27.84 35.94 -5.32
CA ASN A 83 26.59 35.95 -6.09
C ASN A 83 26.23 34.55 -6.58
N ILE A 84 27.17 33.80 -7.15
CA ILE A 84 26.95 32.41 -7.58
C ILE A 84 26.53 31.55 -6.39
N TRP A 85 27.24 31.68 -5.26
CA TRP A 85 26.93 30.95 -4.04
C TRP A 85 25.53 31.30 -3.51
N HIS A 86 25.17 32.58 -3.51
CA HIS A 86 23.84 33.03 -3.10
C HIS A 86 22.75 32.44 -3.99
N ILE A 87 22.90 32.50 -5.32
CA ILE A 87 21.96 31.89 -6.26
C ILE A 87 21.85 30.38 -6.03
N ALA A 88 22.97 29.69 -5.84
CA ALA A 88 22.99 28.26 -5.59
C ALA A 88 22.27 27.88 -4.29
N ILE A 89 22.50 28.62 -3.20
CA ILE A 89 21.77 28.40 -1.94
C ILE A 89 20.29 28.68 -2.14
N THR A 90 19.92 29.81 -2.75
CA THR A 90 18.50 30.18 -2.93
C THR A 90 17.77 29.10 -3.73
N CYS A 91 18.33 28.67 -4.86
CA CYS A 91 17.76 27.61 -5.67
C CYS A 91 17.63 26.29 -4.89
N ALA A 92 18.68 25.88 -4.16
CA ALA A 92 18.61 24.68 -3.32
C ALA A 92 17.56 24.78 -2.20
N THR A 93 17.42 25.96 -1.58
CA THR A 93 16.41 26.17 -0.54
C THR A 93 14.99 26.16 -1.10
N GLU A 94 14.77 26.71 -2.29
CA GLU A 94 13.49 26.68 -2.98
C GLU A 94 13.10 25.26 -3.39
N GLU A 95 14.03 24.49 -3.97
CA GLU A 95 13.80 23.09 -4.33
C GLU A 95 13.45 22.24 -3.10
N VAL A 96 14.18 22.42 -1.98
CA VAL A 96 13.89 21.71 -0.72
C VAL A 96 12.55 22.13 -0.14
N ALA A 97 12.22 23.43 -0.18
CA ALA A 97 10.92 23.92 0.30
C ALA A 97 9.77 23.37 -0.53
N TYR A 98 9.92 23.34 -1.86
CA TYR A 98 8.94 22.76 -2.78
C TYR A 98 8.76 21.26 -2.53
N ALA A 99 9.85 20.50 -2.43
CA ALA A 99 9.80 19.06 -2.16
C ALA A 99 9.13 18.75 -0.81
N ARG A 100 9.40 19.56 0.22
CA ARG A 100 8.73 19.44 1.53
C ARG A 100 7.24 19.72 1.42
N ALA A 101 6.85 20.80 0.75
CA ALA A 101 5.44 21.16 0.58
C ALA A 101 4.66 20.07 -0.18
N GLU A 102 5.23 19.51 -1.24
CA GLU A 102 4.58 18.43 -2.00
C GLU A 102 4.52 17.12 -1.18
N ALA A 103 5.57 16.80 -0.42
CA ALA A 103 5.56 15.66 0.49
C ALA A 103 4.50 15.81 1.60
N GLU A 104 4.39 17.00 2.21
CA GLU A 104 3.37 17.30 3.22
C GLU A 104 1.96 17.18 2.65
N LYS A 105 1.75 17.66 1.41
CA LYS A 105 0.49 17.51 0.70
C LYS A 105 0.15 16.04 0.43
N HIS A 106 1.10 15.24 -0.04
CA HIS A 106 0.88 13.81 -0.25
C HIS A 106 0.60 13.06 1.06
N VAL A 107 1.29 13.40 2.15
CA VAL A 107 1.02 12.84 3.48
C VAL A 107 -0.37 13.23 3.96
N ALA A 108 -0.79 14.49 3.78
CA ALA A 108 -2.12 14.94 4.14
C ALA A 108 -3.20 14.21 3.34
N GLN A 109 -3.01 14.05 2.04
CA GLN A 109 -3.93 13.31 1.17
C GLN A 109 -4.02 11.84 1.59
N ALA A 110 -2.89 11.16 1.77
CA ALA A 110 -2.87 9.76 2.19
C ALA A 110 -3.55 9.56 3.56
N ARG A 111 -3.38 10.50 4.50
CA ARG A 111 -4.07 10.48 5.80
C ARG A 111 -5.57 10.68 5.66
N ALA A 112 -6.01 11.58 4.78
CA ALA A 112 -7.43 11.79 4.51
C ALA A 112 -8.06 10.53 3.89
N GLU A 113 -7.42 9.94 2.88
CA GLU A 113 -7.88 8.69 2.25
C GLU A 113 -7.91 7.53 3.25
N THR A 114 -6.92 7.44 4.15
CA THR A 114 -6.90 6.42 5.22
C THR A 114 -8.05 6.63 6.20
N ALA A 115 -8.30 7.87 6.63
CA ALA A 115 -9.40 8.18 7.55
C ALA A 115 -10.78 7.90 6.93
N GLU A 116 -10.96 8.20 5.64
CA GLU A 116 -12.18 7.86 4.90
C GLU A 116 -12.37 6.34 4.79
N ALA A 117 -11.30 5.59 4.48
CA ALA A 117 -11.33 4.15 4.42
C ALA A 117 -11.65 3.52 5.79
N GLU A 118 -11.02 4.00 6.86
CA GLU A 118 -11.31 3.57 8.24
C GLU A 118 -12.76 3.85 8.62
N HIS A 119 -13.30 5.02 8.25
CA HIS A 119 -14.70 5.33 8.50
C HIS A 119 -15.65 4.39 7.74
N ALA A 120 -15.36 4.11 6.46
CA ALA A 120 -16.14 3.17 5.67
C ALA A 120 -16.09 1.75 6.23
N ILE A 121 -14.93 1.29 6.71
CA ILE A 121 -14.77 0.00 7.38
C ILE A 121 -15.65 -0.06 8.63
N ASN A 122 -15.59 0.93 9.50
CA ASN A 122 -16.42 0.97 10.72
C ASN A 122 -17.92 0.92 10.39
N ILE A 123 -18.38 1.60 9.32
CA ILE A 123 -19.77 1.54 8.89
C ILE A 123 -20.13 0.10 8.44
N LEU A 124 -19.27 -0.51 7.63
CA LEU A 124 -19.50 -1.87 7.13
C LEU A 124 -19.48 -2.91 8.26
N GLU A 125 -18.58 -2.78 9.24
CA GLU A 125 -18.52 -3.66 10.41
C GLU A 125 -19.81 -3.56 11.24
N ASN A 126 -20.29 -2.34 11.52
CA ASN A 126 -21.58 -2.16 12.20
C ASN A 126 -22.75 -2.77 11.41
N GLN A 127 -22.75 -2.63 10.08
CA GLN A 127 -23.78 -3.24 9.23
C GLN A 127 -23.74 -4.77 9.27
N VAL A 128 -22.54 -5.36 9.33
CA VAL A 128 -22.38 -6.82 9.48
C VAL A 128 -22.93 -7.27 10.82
N ASP A 129 -22.61 -6.58 11.92
CA ASP A 129 -23.13 -6.90 13.26
C ASP A 129 -24.66 -6.79 13.34
N ASP A 130 -25.23 -5.76 12.72
CA ASP A 130 -26.69 -5.57 12.60
C ASP A 130 -27.35 -6.70 11.80
N LEU A 131 -26.74 -7.07 10.66
CA LEU A 131 -27.24 -8.16 9.81
C LEU A 131 -27.14 -9.52 10.51
N ASP A 132 -26.04 -9.80 11.21
CA ASP A 132 -25.88 -11.04 11.97
C ASP A 132 -26.91 -11.14 13.10
N SER A 133 -27.18 -10.02 13.77
CA SER A 133 -28.24 -9.94 14.79
C SER A 133 -29.63 -10.19 14.18
N ALA A 134 -29.92 -9.60 13.02
CA ALA A 134 -31.19 -9.81 12.32
C ALA A 134 -31.33 -11.27 11.83
N VAL A 135 -30.27 -11.88 11.32
CA VAL A 135 -30.25 -13.29 10.90
C VAL A 135 -30.50 -14.20 12.10
N ALA A 136 -29.86 -13.94 13.25
CA ALA A 136 -30.09 -14.71 14.47
C ALA A 136 -31.54 -14.62 14.95
N GLN A 137 -32.14 -13.42 14.93
CA GLN A 137 -33.54 -13.22 15.27
C GLN A 137 -34.47 -13.98 14.32
N MET A 138 -34.27 -13.85 13.00
CA MET A 138 -35.07 -14.57 12.00
C MET A 138 -34.96 -16.10 12.14
N GLN A 139 -33.77 -16.61 12.48
CA GLN A 139 -33.58 -18.04 12.73
C GLN A 139 -34.35 -18.51 13.96
N GLN A 140 -34.32 -17.73 15.04
CA GLN A 140 -35.09 -18.01 16.25
C GLN A 140 -36.59 -17.99 15.97
N GLU A 141 -37.10 -16.95 15.31
CA GLU A 141 -38.52 -16.84 14.93
C GLU A 141 -38.97 -18.02 14.04
N ARG A 142 -38.12 -18.42 13.08
CA ARG A 142 -38.37 -19.60 12.25
C ARG A 142 -38.48 -20.88 13.09
N ASP A 143 -37.58 -21.06 14.05
CA ASP A 143 -37.55 -22.26 14.88
C ASP A 143 -38.74 -22.32 15.84
N ASP A 144 -39.13 -21.18 16.41
CA ASP A 144 -40.33 -21.02 17.22
C ASP A 144 -41.60 -21.32 16.40
N ALA A 145 -41.71 -20.73 15.19
CA ALA A 145 -42.83 -20.99 14.28
C ALA A 145 -42.91 -22.47 13.86
N ARG A 146 -41.75 -23.11 13.61
CA ARG A 146 -41.68 -24.53 13.27
C ARG A 146 -42.14 -25.41 14.44
N SER A 147 -41.72 -25.08 15.66
CA SER A 147 -42.16 -25.77 16.88
C SER A 147 -43.67 -25.64 17.07
N ALA A 148 -44.21 -24.42 16.93
CA ALA A 148 -45.64 -24.15 17.01
C ALA A 148 -46.44 -24.91 15.95
N LEU A 149 -45.93 -24.99 14.71
CA LEU A 149 -46.56 -25.77 13.64
C LEU A 149 -46.64 -27.26 13.98
N VAL A 150 -45.56 -27.85 14.50
CA VAL A 150 -45.54 -29.26 14.91
C VAL A 150 -46.55 -29.51 16.04
N GLN A 151 -46.62 -28.61 17.03
CA GLN A 151 -47.60 -28.71 18.12
C GLN A 151 -49.04 -28.60 17.61
N ALA A 152 -49.31 -27.67 16.70
CA ALA A 152 -50.63 -27.50 16.09
C ALA A 152 -51.04 -28.73 15.28
N GLN A 153 -50.13 -29.30 14.48
CA GLN A 153 -50.38 -30.54 13.73
C GLN A 153 -50.69 -31.73 14.65
N ALA A 154 -49.94 -31.87 15.75
CA ALA A 154 -50.21 -32.91 16.75
C ALA A 154 -51.58 -32.71 17.43
N ALA A 155 -51.92 -31.48 17.81
CA ALA A 155 -53.21 -31.15 18.41
C ALA A 155 -54.39 -31.43 17.45
N THR A 156 -54.25 -31.07 16.18
CA THR A 156 -55.24 -31.38 15.14
C THR A 156 -55.40 -32.90 14.99
N GLY A 157 -54.31 -33.67 14.91
CA GLY A 157 -54.39 -35.13 14.83
C GLY A 157 -55.08 -35.78 16.04
N ILE A 158 -54.84 -35.26 17.26
CA ILE A 158 -55.54 -35.72 18.46
C ILE A 158 -57.03 -35.37 18.40
N ALA A 159 -57.39 -34.17 17.94
CA ALA A 159 -58.78 -33.75 17.81
C ALA A 159 -59.53 -34.58 16.76
N GLU A 160 -58.91 -34.87 15.61
CA GLU A 160 -59.45 -35.74 14.57
C GLU A 160 -59.67 -37.17 15.08
N ALA A 161 -58.70 -37.73 15.81
CA ALA A 161 -58.84 -39.06 16.40
C ALA A 161 -60.00 -39.13 17.43
N ARG A 162 -60.15 -38.10 18.28
CA ARG A 162 -61.28 -38.00 19.22
C ARG A 162 -62.62 -37.87 18.51
N LEU A 163 -62.69 -37.08 17.44
CA LEU A 163 -63.90 -36.92 16.65
C LEU A 163 -64.31 -38.27 16.03
N ALA A 164 -63.37 -39.00 15.45
CA ALA A 164 -63.61 -40.34 14.90
C ALA A 164 -64.08 -41.33 15.97
N ASP A 165 -63.50 -41.29 17.17
CA ASP A 165 -63.92 -42.15 18.28
C ASP A 165 -65.35 -41.81 18.75
N MET A 166 -65.66 -40.53 18.94
CA MET A 166 -67.01 -40.08 19.29
C MET A 166 -68.04 -40.46 18.22
N GLN A 167 -67.69 -40.38 16.94
CA GLN A 167 -68.56 -40.83 15.85
C GLN A 167 -68.86 -42.32 15.95
N ARG A 168 -67.84 -43.17 16.18
CA ARG A 168 -68.05 -44.61 16.40
C ARG A 168 -68.90 -44.91 17.62
N GLN A 169 -68.69 -44.19 18.73
CA GLN A 169 -69.51 -44.36 19.94
C GLN A 169 -70.98 -43.99 19.67
N LEU A 170 -71.24 -42.89 18.96
CA LEU A 170 -72.59 -42.49 18.56
C LEU A 170 -73.24 -43.54 17.65
N GLU A 171 -72.52 -44.06 16.65
CA GLU A 171 -73.01 -45.14 15.79
C GLU A 171 -73.34 -46.41 16.58
N ALA A 172 -72.47 -46.79 17.53
CA ALA A 172 -72.71 -47.93 18.41
C ALA A 172 -73.94 -47.74 19.29
N HIS A 173 -74.12 -46.55 19.90
CA HIS A 173 -75.31 -46.24 20.69
C HIS A 173 -76.58 -46.19 19.85
N ILE A 174 -76.53 -45.67 18.61
CA ILE A 174 -77.66 -45.71 17.68
C ILE A 174 -78.01 -47.17 17.37
N ALA A 175 -77.01 -48.01 17.07
CA ALA A 175 -77.24 -49.43 16.82
C ALA A 175 -77.86 -50.13 18.04
N GLU A 176 -77.36 -49.88 19.24
CA GLU A 176 -77.89 -50.43 20.49
C GLU A 176 -79.33 -49.98 20.76
N LEU A 177 -79.64 -48.69 20.60
CA LEU A 177 -80.99 -48.15 20.74
C LEU A 177 -81.97 -48.74 19.71
N THR A 178 -81.52 -48.92 18.46
CA THR A 178 -82.36 -49.55 17.44
C THR A 178 -82.61 -51.03 17.75
N HIS A 179 -81.59 -51.74 18.25
CA HIS A 179 -81.69 -53.13 18.66
C HIS A 179 -82.65 -53.31 19.83
N THR A 180 -82.44 -52.60 20.95
CA THR A 180 -83.33 -52.65 22.13
C THR A 180 -84.77 -52.25 21.79
N ARG A 181 -84.97 -51.24 20.93
CA ARG A 181 -86.30 -50.88 20.43
C ARG A 181 -86.93 -52.01 19.62
N SER A 182 -86.15 -52.69 18.77
CA SER A 182 -86.63 -53.83 17.97
C SER A 182 -87.02 -55.02 18.86
N GLU A 183 -86.23 -55.31 19.89
CA GLU A 183 -86.53 -56.37 20.86
C GLU A 183 -87.79 -56.04 21.67
N ALA A 184 -87.89 -54.82 22.21
CA ALA A 184 -89.06 -54.38 22.95
C ALA A 184 -90.33 -54.45 22.08
N ARG A 185 -90.22 -54.03 20.81
CA ARG A 185 -91.31 -54.17 19.84
C ARG A 185 -91.68 -55.63 19.60
N ALA A 186 -90.70 -56.52 19.42
CA ALA A 186 -90.96 -57.96 19.22
C ALA A 186 -91.62 -58.60 20.44
N ARG A 187 -91.20 -58.23 21.66
CA ARG A 187 -91.83 -58.68 22.92
C ARG A 187 -93.29 -58.23 22.99
N LEU A 188 -93.57 -56.95 22.76
CA LEU A 188 -94.94 -56.41 22.76
C LEU A 188 -95.82 -57.09 21.71
N VAL A 189 -95.31 -57.32 20.49
CA VAL A 189 -96.03 -58.06 19.45
C VAL A 189 -96.33 -59.48 19.92
N GLY A 190 -95.35 -60.18 20.49
CA GLY A 190 -95.53 -61.52 21.04
C GLY A 190 -96.54 -61.58 22.20
N GLU A 191 -96.56 -60.61 23.10
CA GLU A 191 -97.54 -60.49 24.18
C GLU A 191 -98.97 -60.27 23.63
N VAL A 192 -99.12 -59.37 22.65
CA VAL A 192 -100.41 -59.14 21.98
C VAL A 192 -100.92 -60.40 21.30
N GLU A 193 -100.05 -61.15 20.61
CA GLU A 193 -100.40 -62.43 19.98
C GLU A 193 -100.76 -63.51 21.01
N ALA A 194 -100.07 -63.57 22.15
CA ALA A 194 -100.38 -64.49 23.24
C ALA A 194 -101.74 -64.18 23.89
N LEU A 195 -102.00 -62.89 24.18
CA LEU A 195 -103.29 -62.44 24.70
C LEU A 195 -104.44 -62.74 23.73
N ARG A 196 -104.23 -62.53 22.43
CA ARG A 196 -105.21 -62.88 21.39
C ARG A 196 -105.52 -64.38 21.41
N ARG A 197 -104.50 -65.24 21.46
CA ARG A 197 -104.68 -66.70 21.57
C ARG A 197 -105.42 -67.11 22.85
N HIS A 198 -105.15 -66.46 23.98
CA HIS A 198 -105.87 -66.73 25.23
C HIS A 198 -107.35 -66.34 25.17
N LEU A 199 -107.68 -65.21 24.53
CA LEU A 199 -109.08 -64.81 24.31
C LEU A 199 -109.80 -65.79 23.38
N ASP A 200 -109.14 -66.25 22.32
CA ASP A 200 -109.72 -67.22 21.38
C ASP A 200 -109.89 -68.62 22.00
N ALA A 201 -109.08 -68.98 23.01
CA ALA A 201 -109.13 -70.25 23.72
C ALA A 201 -110.03 -70.26 24.97
N ALA A 202 -110.54 -69.11 25.41
CA ALA A 202 -111.46 -69.04 26.54
C ALA A 202 -112.80 -69.69 26.14
N PRO A 203 -113.30 -70.70 26.88
CA PRO A 203 -114.55 -71.36 26.53
C PRO A 203 -115.70 -70.36 26.62
N THR A 204 -116.41 -70.19 25.51
CA THR A 204 -117.73 -69.57 25.51
C THR A 204 -118.61 -70.36 26.48
N ARG A 205 -118.95 -69.77 27.64
CA ARG A 205 -120.03 -70.30 28.47
C ARG A 205 -121.26 -70.44 27.57
N PRO A 206 -121.85 -71.64 27.43
CA PRO A 206 -123.09 -71.78 26.67
C PRO A 206 -124.19 -71.03 27.42
N SER A 207 -124.82 -70.09 26.72
CA SER A 207 -126.13 -69.56 27.09
C SER A 207 -127.13 -70.72 27.06
N GLY A 208 -127.76 -71.01 28.19
CA GLY A 208 -128.79 -72.03 28.32
C GLY A 208 -129.65 -71.82 29.56
N ALA A 209 -130.95 -71.63 29.29
CA ALA A 209 -132.10 -71.37 30.17
C ALA A 209 -132.34 -69.91 30.60
#